data_AF-A0A401PAS7-F1
#
_entry.id   AF-A0A401PAS7-F1
#
_cell.length_a   1.000
_cell.length_b   1.000
_cell.length_c   1.000
_cell.angle_alpha   90.00
_cell.angle_beta   90.00
_cell.angle_gamma   90.00
#
_symmetry.space_group_name_H-M   'P 1'
#
loop_
_entity.id
_entity.type
_entity.pdbx_description
1 polymer ?
#
loop_
_entity_poly.entity_id
_entity_poly.type
_entity_poly.pdbx_seq_one_letter_code
_entity_poly.pdbx_strand_id
1 'polypeptide(L)'
;MMAVTSSRQNIFRLASPHRSSSCQPGIQHTNLQALKRKTPPATTCSDHCRAGQELCYLCMQRALKNFPIDLSENRRIKEEENEQILHQYQQIKDQDTLFQQQCEMLAKREFNQKISAFNIGVAEAKKELKNSKCKASRNGYIFQRRLLTPPVFLKQQQYAQCLTKQIQEKKQREEKKKQDDEFLDRLEQVQLAEDLAVQRQHFQKEKQEQTEAYKKALDFQRKYKPRQLPASVPDSVEPIFGSSDSLGRTEEQKQEAYNLYNEQMKAAADRKRIAILNELYEQKTESDLLERNRKSLINEHKKRYENLQRIHKTLEEAWNDNVIMKQLKDYEENQYSKAGGLFLLDQCNKYRRCFQCKRRLSNSGQTNIWSNSFITTGTN
;
A
#
# COMPACT_ATOMS: atom_id res chain seq x y z
N MET A 1 7.12 44.39 -35.64
CA MET A 1 5.70 44.20 -36.01
C MET A 1 5.07 43.35 -34.90
N MET A 2 4.66 43.88 -33.74
CA MET A 2 3.57 44.82 -33.40
C MET A 2 2.13 44.35 -33.71
N ALA A 3 1.25 44.61 -32.73
CA ALA A 3 -0.19 44.29 -32.54
C ALA A 3 -0.47 42.88 -31.95
N VAL A 4 -0.87 42.65 -30.69
CA VAL A 4 -1.61 43.37 -29.63
C VAL A 4 -3.05 43.75 -29.95
N THR A 5 -3.99 43.10 -29.25
CA THR A 5 -5.27 43.59 -28.66
C THR A 5 -5.82 42.39 -27.84
N SER A 6 -5.88 42.32 -26.51
CA SER A 6 -6.21 43.20 -25.38
C SER A 6 -7.72 43.37 -25.11
N SER A 7 -8.07 43.18 -23.82
CA SER A 7 -9.15 43.82 -23.04
C SER A 7 -10.51 43.12 -22.95
N ARG A 8 -11.20 42.96 -21.80
CA ARG A 8 -11.11 43.55 -20.43
C ARG A 8 -12.10 42.81 -19.46
N GLN A 9 -11.71 42.46 -18.22
CA GLN A 9 -12.11 43.06 -16.90
C GLN A 9 -13.36 42.44 -16.21
N ASN A 10 -13.54 42.29 -14.88
CA ASN A 10 -12.85 42.74 -13.64
C ASN A 10 -13.40 41.96 -12.39
N ILE A 11 -12.56 41.52 -11.41
CA ILE A 11 -12.33 42.01 -10.00
C ILE A 11 -13.43 41.56 -8.97
N PHE A 12 -13.20 41.01 -7.75
CA PHE A 12 -12.32 41.28 -6.57
C PHE A 12 -11.84 39.96 -5.90
N ARG A 13 -10.56 39.71 -5.56
CA ARG A 13 -9.65 40.25 -4.50
C ARG A 13 -9.92 39.75 -3.07
N LEU A 14 -8.94 39.04 -2.48
CA LEU A 14 -8.27 39.25 -1.18
C LEU A 14 -6.99 38.39 -1.21
N ALA A 15 -5.81 38.96 -1.48
CA ALA A 15 -4.80 39.45 -0.51
C ALA A 15 -4.07 38.26 0.17
N SER A 16 -2.75 38.13 0.29
CA SER A 16 -1.50 38.85 -0.06
C SER A 16 -0.38 38.01 0.65
N PRO A 17 0.92 38.38 0.72
CA PRO A 17 1.90 38.29 -0.36
C PRO A 17 3.26 37.68 0.08
N HIS A 18 4.14 37.44 -0.92
CA HIS A 18 5.59 37.74 -0.98
C HIS A 18 6.54 37.27 0.16
N ARG A 19 7.82 36.94 -0.09
CA ARG A 19 8.69 36.98 -1.27
C ARG A 19 9.94 36.17 -0.92
N SER A 20 10.49 35.54 -1.94
CA SER A 20 11.86 35.07 -2.06
C SER A 20 12.89 36.17 -1.77
N SER A 21 14.07 35.81 -1.25
CA SER A 21 15.35 36.28 -1.82
C SER A 21 16.59 35.59 -1.22
N SER A 22 17.47 35.19 -2.15
CA SER A 22 18.94 35.30 -2.13
C SER A 22 19.77 34.71 -0.97
N CYS A 23 20.55 33.71 -1.36
CA CYS A 23 21.81 33.32 -0.74
C CYS A 23 22.86 34.46 -0.81
N GLN A 24 23.44 34.78 0.34
CA GLN A 24 24.85 35.21 0.48
C GLN A 24 25.40 34.70 1.82
N PRO A 25 26.71 34.39 1.91
CA PRO A 25 27.32 33.82 3.10
C PRO A 25 27.73 34.92 4.09
N GLY A 26 27.12 34.94 5.27
CA GLY A 26 27.46 35.83 6.37
C GLY A 26 28.14 35.05 7.50
N ILE A 27 29.39 35.39 7.77
CA ILE A 27 30.16 34.99 8.95
C ILE A 27 29.41 35.45 10.21
N GLN A 28 28.92 34.52 11.01
CA GLN A 28 28.26 34.81 12.29
C GLN A 28 29.18 34.42 13.44
N HIS A 29 29.68 35.44 14.14
CA HIS A 29 30.18 35.33 15.50
C HIS A 29 29.02 34.97 16.43
N THR A 30 29.09 33.80 17.08
CA THR A 30 28.21 33.47 18.20
C THR A 30 29.03 33.11 19.44
N ASN A 31 29.18 34.13 20.28
CA ASN A 31 28.83 34.11 21.70
C ASN A 31 29.32 32.91 22.55
N LEU A 32 30.54 33.02 23.05
CA LEU A 32 31.01 32.26 24.21
C LEU A 32 30.45 32.92 25.49
N GLN A 33 29.28 32.48 25.93
CA GLN A 33 28.79 32.73 27.29
C GLN A 33 28.60 31.41 28.05
N ALA A 34 29.46 31.27 29.07
CA ALA A 34 29.17 30.70 30.37
C ALA A 34 28.61 29.27 30.45
N LEU A 35 29.50 28.27 30.46
CA LEU A 35 29.32 27.06 31.26
C LEU A 35 30.16 27.17 32.54
N LYS A 36 29.51 27.64 33.62
CA LYS A 36 29.97 27.41 35.00
C LYS A 36 29.96 25.92 35.26
N ARG A 37 31.14 25.29 35.25
CA ARG A 37 31.33 23.92 35.75
C ARG A 37 31.10 23.93 37.27
N LYS A 38 29.99 23.34 37.72
CA LYS A 38 29.78 23.00 39.12
C LYS A 38 30.72 21.85 39.48
N THR A 39 31.61 22.06 40.44
CA THR A 39 32.48 21.03 41.01
C THR A 39 31.63 20.05 41.85
N PRO A 40 31.76 18.73 41.66
CA PRO A 40 31.14 17.74 42.54
C PRO A 40 31.90 17.62 43.88
N PRO A 41 31.25 17.16 44.97
CA PRO A 41 31.84 17.11 46.30
C PRO A 41 32.97 16.08 46.36
N ALA A 42 34.07 16.47 47.00
CA ALA A 42 35.26 15.63 47.16
C ALA A 42 34.96 14.42 48.06
N THR A 43 35.03 13.21 47.51
CA THR A 43 35.18 11.98 48.29
C THR A 43 36.60 11.93 48.84
N THR A 44 36.74 12.13 50.14
CA THR A 44 38.02 12.12 50.86
C THR A 44 38.58 10.69 50.93
N CYS A 45 39.81 10.52 50.44
CA CYS A 45 40.63 9.32 50.63
C CYS A 45 41.12 9.27 52.09
N SER A 46 40.98 8.13 52.75
CA SER A 46 41.19 7.97 54.19
C SER A 46 42.67 7.99 54.65
N ASP A 47 43.64 7.95 53.73
CA ASP A 47 45.07 7.78 54.08
C ASP A 47 45.94 9.04 53.93
N HIS A 48 45.33 10.24 53.85
CA HIS A 48 46.08 11.49 53.74
C HIS A 48 45.70 12.48 54.85
N CYS A 49 46.45 12.43 55.96
CA CYS A 49 46.41 13.45 57.01
C CYS A 49 47.26 14.66 56.59
N ARG A 50 46.63 15.84 56.49
CA ARG A 50 47.21 17.20 56.32
C ARG A 50 47.66 17.61 54.92
N ALA A 51 46.70 17.93 54.05
CA ALA A 51 46.71 19.13 53.19
C ALA A 51 45.36 19.22 52.48
N GLY A 52 44.45 20.04 53.03
CA GLY A 52 43.03 20.06 52.66
C GLY A 52 42.69 20.73 51.32
N GLN A 53 43.44 20.52 50.23
CA GLN A 53 43.04 21.10 48.94
C GLN A 53 43.58 20.47 47.65
N GLU A 54 44.56 19.55 47.68
CA GLU A 54 45.11 18.97 46.44
C GLU A 54 45.05 17.44 46.42
N LEU A 55 44.62 16.88 45.29
CA LEU A 55 44.66 15.44 45.03
C LEU A 55 46.13 14.98 44.98
N CYS A 56 46.46 13.82 45.54
CA CYS A 56 47.82 13.27 45.41
C CYS A 56 48.18 13.04 43.93
N TYR A 57 49.47 13.01 43.58
CA TYR A 57 49.94 12.88 42.19
C TYR A 57 49.26 11.75 41.40
N LEU A 58 48.97 10.60 42.03
CA LEU A 58 48.23 9.49 41.41
C LEU A 58 46.74 9.80 41.21
N CYS A 59 46.09 10.46 42.16
CA CYS A 59 44.69 10.89 42.05
C CYS A 59 44.53 12.03 41.04
N MET A 60 45.50 12.96 40.98
CA MET A 60 45.59 13.99 39.96
C MET A 60 45.81 13.37 38.56
N GLN A 61 46.71 12.39 38.42
CA GLN A 61 46.90 11.66 37.17
C GLN A 61 45.65 10.88 36.75
N ARG A 62 44.94 10.24 37.69
CA ARG A 62 43.67 9.56 37.40
C ARG A 62 42.59 10.56 36.99
N ALA A 63 42.50 11.72 37.64
CA ALA A 63 41.57 12.79 37.28
C ALA A 63 41.89 13.41 35.90
N LEU A 64 43.17 13.53 35.55
CA LEU A 64 43.61 14.02 34.24
C LEU A 64 43.43 12.98 33.11
N LYS A 65 43.49 11.68 33.43
CA LYS A 65 43.28 10.58 32.46
C LYS A 65 41.81 10.16 32.30
N ASN A 66 40.99 10.33 33.33
CA ASN A 66 39.55 10.08 33.26
C ASN A 66 38.84 11.29 32.66
N PHE A 67 38.82 11.38 31.33
CA PHE A 67 37.89 12.28 30.66
C PHE A 67 36.47 11.82 30.97
N PRO A 68 35.59 12.68 31.52
CA PRO A 68 34.19 12.32 31.72
C PRO A 68 33.57 12.11 30.33
N ILE A 69 33.35 10.84 29.99
CA ILE A 69 32.58 10.43 28.82
C ILE A 69 31.15 10.89 29.09
N ASP A 70 30.68 11.91 28.38
CA ASP A 70 29.29 12.30 28.48
C ASP A 70 28.42 11.17 27.93
N LEU A 71 27.80 10.41 28.83
CA LEU A 71 27.01 9.23 28.49
C LEU A 71 25.78 9.61 27.68
N SER A 72 25.29 10.85 27.83
CA SER A 72 24.23 11.42 27.00
C SER A 72 24.68 11.61 25.56
N GLU A 73 25.80 12.29 25.33
CA GLU A 73 26.28 12.54 23.97
C GLU A 73 26.66 11.24 23.25
N ASN A 74 27.30 10.29 23.93
CA ASN A 74 27.59 8.98 23.34
C ASN A 74 26.34 8.16 23.04
N ARG A 75 25.27 8.35 23.81
CA ARG A 75 23.97 7.72 23.51
C ARG A 75 23.36 8.34 22.25
N ARG A 76 23.43 9.66 22.10
CA ARG A 76 22.93 10.37 20.92
C ARG A 76 23.67 9.96 19.65
N ILE A 77 25.01 9.88 19.69
CA ILE A 77 25.81 9.42 18.54
C ILE A 77 25.41 7.99 18.14
N LYS A 78 25.20 7.09 19.10
CA LYS A 78 24.73 5.73 18.83
C LYS A 78 23.30 5.69 18.28
N GLU A 79 22.42 6.56 18.76
CA GLU A 79 21.06 6.70 18.23
C GLU A 79 21.10 7.17 16.77
N GLU A 80 21.92 8.17 16.45
CA GLU A 80 22.13 8.66 15.07
C GLU A 80 22.73 7.59 14.15
N GLU A 81 23.72 6.83 14.63
CA GLU A 81 24.29 5.68 13.89
C GLU A 81 23.22 4.60 13.64
N ASN A 82 22.40 4.29 14.64
CA ASN A 82 21.30 3.33 14.51
C ASN A 82 20.23 3.83 13.52
N GLU A 83 19.91 5.13 13.54
CA GLU A 83 18.98 5.75 12.58
C GLU A 83 19.54 5.69 11.15
N GLN A 84 20.84 5.93 10.96
CA GLN A 84 21.48 5.79 9.65
C GLN A 84 21.42 4.35 9.14
N ILE A 85 21.69 3.36 10.00
CA ILE A 85 21.59 1.94 9.66
C ILE A 85 20.14 1.58 9.29
N LEU A 86 19.15 2.07 10.06
CA LEU A 86 17.74 1.82 9.80
C LEU A 86 17.30 2.41 8.45
N HIS A 87 17.76 3.62 8.14
CA HIS A 87 17.50 4.27 6.87
C HIS A 87 18.10 3.50 5.69
N GLN A 88 19.35 3.04 5.81
CA GLN A 88 19.99 2.19 4.80
C GLN A 88 19.22 0.87 4.61
N TYR A 89 18.82 0.22 5.70
CA TYR A 89 18.03 -1.00 5.65
C TYR A 89 16.70 -0.78 4.92
N GLN A 90 16.02 0.33 5.20
CA GLN A 90 14.77 0.68 4.51
C GLN A 90 15.00 0.92 3.00
N GLN A 91 16.08 1.62 2.62
CA GLN A 91 16.43 1.81 1.22
C GLN A 91 16.69 0.50 0.49
N ILE A 92 17.43 -0.43 1.11
CA ILE A 92 17.70 -1.75 0.53
C ILE A 92 16.40 -2.53 0.36
N LYS A 93 15.53 -2.52 1.36
CA LYS A 93 14.22 -3.17 1.29
C LYS A 93 13.36 -2.61 0.17
N ASP A 94 13.32 -1.29 0.02
CA ASP A 94 12.57 -0.63 -1.05
C ASP A 94 13.15 -1.01 -2.43
N GLN A 95 14.47 -1.07 -2.57
CA GLN A 95 15.13 -1.54 -3.80
C GLN A 95 14.80 -3.00 -4.12
N ASP A 96 14.80 -3.88 -3.11
CA ASP A 96 14.42 -5.28 -3.28
C ASP A 96 12.96 -5.43 -3.72
N THR A 97 12.04 -4.64 -3.16
CA THR A 97 10.65 -4.67 -3.59
C THR A 97 10.49 -4.19 -5.04
N LEU A 98 11.21 -3.15 -5.45
CA LEU A 98 11.20 -2.68 -6.84
C LEU A 98 11.78 -3.73 -7.79
N PHE A 99 12.86 -4.40 -7.39
CA PHE A 99 13.48 -5.46 -8.18
C PHE A 99 12.52 -6.65 -8.36
N GLN A 100 11.87 -7.10 -7.28
CA GLN A 100 10.86 -8.16 -7.33
C GLN A 100 9.71 -7.80 -8.27
N GLN A 101 9.20 -6.57 -8.19
CA GLN A 101 8.14 -6.09 -9.09
C GLN A 101 8.60 -6.10 -10.56
N GLN A 102 9.83 -5.68 -10.85
CA GLN A 102 10.38 -5.74 -12.21
C GLN A 102 10.49 -7.18 -12.72
N CYS A 103 10.99 -8.11 -11.90
CA CYS A 103 11.04 -9.54 -12.25
C CYS A 103 9.64 -10.10 -12.53
N GLU A 104 8.64 -9.76 -11.72
CA GLU A 104 7.27 -10.23 -11.91
C GLU A 104 6.65 -9.67 -13.22
N MET A 105 6.90 -8.39 -13.54
CA MET A 105 6.46 -7.78 -14.79
C MET A 105 7.10 -8.47 -16.02
N LEU A 106 8.39 -8.79 -15.95
CA LEU A 106 9.09 -9.52 -17.02
C LEU A 106 8.54 -10.94 -17.18
N ALA A 107 8.34 -11.67 -16.07
CA ALA A 107 7.75 -13.00 -16.10
C ALA A 107 6.34 -12.99 -16.71
N LYS A 108 5.51 -12.01 -16.34
CA LYS A 108 4.18 -11.79 -16.95
C LYS A 108 4.29 -11.50 -18.45
N ARG A 109 5.26 -10.69 -18.87
CA ARG A 109 5.49 -10.38 -20.29
C ARG A 109 5.87 -11.63 -21.08
N GLU A 110 6.80 -12.44 -20.57
CA GLU A 110 7.21 -13.70 -21.20
C GLU A 110 6.04 -14.69 -21.29
N PHE A 111 5.26 -14.81 -20.23
CA PHE A 111 4.06 -15.65 -20.21
C PHE A 111 3.04 -15.20 -21.26
N ASN A 112 2.76 -13.90 -21.36
CA ASN A 112 1.86 -13.33 -22.36
C ASN A 112 2.39 -13.51 -23.79
N GLN A 113 3.70 -13.42 -24.00
CA GLN A 113 4.32 -13.72 -25.28
C GLN A 113 4.13 -15.19 -25.67
N LYS A 114 4.31 -16.13 -24.74
CA LYS A 114 4.05 -17.57 -24.97
C LYS A 114 2.59 -17.82 -25.37
N ILE A 115 1.63 -17.18 -24.67
CA ILE A 115 0.20 -17.27 -25.03
C ILE A 115 -0.04 -16.69 -26.42
N SER A 116 0.52 -15.52 -26.73
CA SER A 116 0.37 -14.89 -28.04
C SER A 116 0.91 -15.78 -29.16
N ALA A 117 2.11 -16.35 -28.98
CA ALA A 117 2.72 -17.25 -29.94
C ALA A 117 1.86 -18.51 -30.16
N PHE A 118 1.33 -19.09 -29.07
CA PHE A 118 0.41 -20.22 -29.15
C PHE A 118 -0.87 -19.87 -29.93
N ASN A 119 -1.49 -18.72 -29.63
CA ASN A 119 -2.71 -18.27 -30.30
C ASN A 119 -2.47 -18.02 -31.79
N ILE A 120 -1.33 -17.41 -32.15
CA ILE A 120 -0.91 -17.21 -33.54
C ILE A 120 -0.75 -18.57 -34.23
N GLY A 121 -0.02 -19.53 -33.63
CA GLY A 121 0.15 -20.86 -34.19
C GLY A 121 -1.17 -21.60 -34.41
N VAL A 122 -2.11 -21.52 -33.46
CA VAL A 122 -3.45 -22.09 -33.63
C VAL A 122 -4.23 -21.39 -34.75
N ALA A 123 -4.12 -20.06 -34.85
CA ALA A 123 -4.77 -19.30 -35.91
C ALA A 123 -4.20 -19.62 -37.30
N GLU A 124 -2.88 -19.76 -37.41
CA GLU A 124 -2.17 -20.16 -38.64
C GLU A 124 -2.55 -21.58 -39.05
N ALA A 125 -2.52 -22.55 -38.13
CA ALA A 125 -2.95 -23.92 -38.42
C ALA A 125 -4.41 -23.98 -38.91
N LYS A 126 -5.32 -23.19 -38.30
CA LYS A 126 -6.70 -23.05 -38.78
C LYS A 126 -6.79 -22.41 -40.16
N LYS A 127 -5.93 -21.42 -40.45
CA LYS A 127 -5.86 -20.74 -41.75
C LYS A 127 -5.33 -21.69 -42.83
N GLU A 128 -4.31 -22.48 -42.54
CA GLU A 128 -3.76 -23.51 -43.43
C GLU A 128 -4.79 -24.61 -43.74
N LEU A 129 -5.53 -25.07 -42.73
CA LEU A 129 -6.62 -26.03 -42.92
C LEU A 129 -7.73 -25.46 -43.83
N LYS A 130 -8.06 -24.17 -43.70
CA LYS A 130 -9.02 -23.51 -44.59
C LYS A 130 -8.46 -23.33 -46.00
N ASN A 131 -7.20 -22.92 -46.13
CA ASN A 131 -6.56 -22.67 -47.41
C ASN A 131 -6.31 -23.97 -48.20
N SER A 132 -5.98 -25.07 -47.53
CA SER A 132 -5.86 -26.40 -48.14
C SER A 132 -7.21 -26.92 -48.67
N LYS A 133 -8.30 -26.75 -47.91
CA LYS A 133 -9.67 -27.03 -48.38
C LYS A 133 -10.09 -26.17 -49.57
N CYS A 134 -9.56 -24.95 -49.69
CA CYS A 134 -9.92 -24.00 -50.75
C CYS A 134 -9.20 -24.24 -52.10
N LYS A 135 -8.18 -25.11 -52.16
CA LYS A 135 -7.49 -25.44 -53.42
C LYS A 135 -8.36 -26.22 -54.41
N ALA A 136 -9.41 -26.89 -53.95
CA ALA A 136 -10.38 -27.57 -54.80
C ALA A 136 -11.38 -26.61 -55.49
N SER A 137 -11.48 -25.35 -55.04
CA SER A 137 -12.45 -24.36 -55.57
C SER A 137 -11.83 -23.38 -56.56
N ARG A 138 -10.61 -23.66 -57.05
CA ARG A 138 -9.94 -22.85 -58.09
C ARG A 138 -10.45 -23.12 -59.51
N ASN A 139 -11.63 -23.76 -59.62
CA ASN A 139 -12.45 -23.67 -60.82
C ASN A 139 -13.47 -22.57 -60.53
N GLY A 140 -13.21 -21.38 -61.06
CA GLY A 140 -14.15 -20.28 -61.01
C GLY A 140 -15.40 -20.66 -61.81
N TYR A 141 -16.41 -21.21 -61.14
CA TYR A 141 -17.73 -21.32 -61.71
C TYR A 141 -18.26 -19.89 -61.87
N ILE A 142 -18.35 -19.42 -63.12
CA ILE A 142 -19.25 -18.32 -63.45
C ILE A 142 -20.65 -18.88 -63.18
N PHE A 143 -21.17 -18.63 -61.98
CA PHE A 143 -22.52 -19.02 -61.61
C PHE A 143 -23.50 -18.25 -62.49
N GLN A 144 -24.00 -18.87 -63.56
CA GLN A 144 -25.09 -18.32 -64.37
C GLN A 144 -26.36 -18.09 -63.53
N ARG A 145 -26.50 -18.78 -62.38
CA ARG A 145 -27.47 -18.49 -61.32
C ARG A 145 -26.79 -18.63 -59.96
N ARG A 146 -26.91 -17.59 -59.12
CA ARG A 146 -26.36 -17.52 -57.76
C ARG A 146 -26.95 -18.67 -56.93
N LEU A 147 -26.10 -19.50 -56.29
CA LEU A 147 -26.59 -20.49 -55.31
C LEU A 147 -27.33 -19.76 -54.20
N LEU A 148 -28.52 -20.24 -53.84
CA LEU A 148 -29.30 -19.69 -52.73
C LEU A 148 -28.45 -19.72 -51.45
N THR A 149 -28.24 -18.54 -50.85
CA THR A 149 -27.55 -18.42 -49.56
C THR A 149 -28.21 -19.39 -48.57
N PRO A 150 -27.45 -20.27 -47.92
CA PRO A 150 -28.02 -21.21 -46.95
C PRO A 150 -28.86 -20.47 -45.90
N PRO A 151 -30.04 -20.99 -45.51
CA PRO A 151 -30.91 -20.33 -44.55
C PRO A 151 -30.18 -20.04 -43.23
N VAL A 152 -30.19 -18.78 -42.81
CA VAL A 152 -29.49 -18.28 -41.61
C VAL A 152 -29.90 -19.02 -40.34
N PHE A 153 -31.14 -19.52 -40.29
CA PHE A 153 -31.73 -20.19 -39.13
C PHE A 153 -30.92 -21.41 -38.65
N LEU A 154 -30.30 -22.18 -39.54
CA LEU A 154 -29.56 -23.39 -39.17
C LEU A 154 -28.34 -23.07 -38.29
N LYS A 155 -27.61 -22.00 -38.64
CA LYS A 155 -26.47 -21.53 -37.84
C LYS A 155 -26.93 -20.85 -36.56
N GLN A 156 -28.02 -20.10 -36.64
CA GLN A 156 -28.60 -19.41 -35.49
C GLN A 156 -29.10 -20.40 -34.43
N GLN A 157 -29.68 -21.53 -34.83
CA GLN A 157 -30.10 -22.60 -33.94
C GLN A 157 -28.90 -23.27 -33.24
N GLN A 158 -27.81 -23.53 -33.97
CA GLN A 158 -26.56 -24.05 -33.37
C GLN A 158 -25.99 -23.07 -32.33
N TYR A 159 -25.97 -21.77 -32.64
CA TYR A 159 -25.52 -20.76 -31.69
C TYR A 159 -26.42 -20.66 -30.47
N ALA A 160 -27.74 -20.72 -30.66
CA ALA A 160 -28.70 -20.73 -29.57
C ALA A 160 -28.46 -21.92 -28.62
N GLN A 161 -28.28 -23.13 -29.16
CA GLN A 161 -27.97 -24.32 -28.36
C GLN A 161 -26.65 -24.18 -27.58
N CYS A 162 -25.60 -23.65 -28.20
CA CYS A 162 -24.33 -23.39 -27.52
C CYS A 162 -24.49 -22.35 -26.40
N LEU A 163 -25.26 -21.28 -26.63
CA LEU A 163 -25.55 -20.28 -25.61
C LEU A 163 -26.33 -20.89 -24.44
N THR A 164 -27.33 -21.72 -24.71
CA THR A 164 -28.11 -22.40 -23.67
C THR A 164 -27.22 -23.27 -22.80
N LYS A 165 -26.29 -24.02 -23.39
CA LYS A 165 -25.30 -24.82 -22.64
C LYS A 165 -24.40 -23.93 -21.77
N GLN A 166 -23.88 -22.83 -22.30
CA GLN A 166 -23.06 -21.90 -21.53
C GLN A 166 -23.81 -21.28 -20.34
N ILE A 167 -25.09 -20.93 -20.52
CA ILE A 167 -25.93 -20.42 -19.43
C ILE A 167 -26.14 -21.50 -18.36
N GLN A 168 -26.38 -22.76 -18.77
CA GLN A 168 -26.53 -23.87 -17.83
C GLN A 168 -25.23 -24.13 -17.05
N GLU A 169 -24.09 -24.20 -17.72
CA GLU A 169 -22.78 -24.38 -17.07
C GLU A 169 -22.46 -23.24 -16.10
N LYS A 170 -22.79 -22.00 -16.46
CA LYS A 170 -22.62 -20.84 -15.58
C LYS A 170 -23.51 -20.96 -14.33
N LYS A 171 -24.80 -21.31 -14.50
CA LYS A 171 -25.72 -21.51 -13.38
C LYS A 171 -25.27 -22.61 -12.44
N GLN A 172 -24.85 -23.76 -12.97
CA GLN A 172 -24.31 -24.87 -12.17
C GLN A 172 -23.07 -24.47 -11.37
N ARG A 173 -22.18 -23.66 -11.97
CA ARG A 173 -21.00 -23.17 -11.27
C ARG A 173 -21.35 -22.19 -10.15
N GLU A 174 -22.32 -21.31 -10.38
CA GLU A 174 -22.83 -20.38 -9.36
C GLU A 174 -23.51 -21.12 -8.21
N GLU A 175 -24.30 -22.15 -8.51
CA GLU A 175 -24.97 -22.96 -7.50
C GLU A 175 -23.98 -23.78 -6.67
N LYS A 176 -22.96 -24.38 -7.30
CA LYS A 176 -21.88 -25.06 -6.59
C LYS A 176 -21.12 -24.11 -5.66
N LYS A 177 -20.79 -22.91 -6.13
CA LYS A 177 -20.15 -21.90 -5.27
C LYS A 177 -21.00 -21.53 -4.07
N LYS A 178 -22.30 -21.32 -4.27
CA LYS A 178 -23.22 -21.05 -3.15
C LYS A 178 -23.24 -22.20 -2.15
N GLN A 179 -23.26 -23.45 -2.61
CA GLN A 179 -23.20 -24.61 -1.73
C GLN A 179 -21.87 -24.70 -0.97
N ASP A 180 -20.75 -24.39 -1.63
CA ASP A 180 -19.43 -24.36 -1.01
C ASP A 180 -19.36 -23.23 0.05
N ASP A 181 -19.88 -22.04 -0.26
CA ASP A 181 -19.94 -20.90 0.66
C ASP A 181 -20.84 -21.22 1.88
N GLU A 182 -22.05 -21.76 1.66
CA GLU A 182 -22.96 -22.19 2.73
C GLU A 182 -22.35 -23.30 3.61
N PHE A 183 -21.53 -24.17 3.02
CA PHE A 183 -20.82 -25.21 3.77
C PHE A 183 -19.74 -24.61 4.67
N LEU A 184 -18.97 -23.64 4.16
CA LEU A 184 -17.96 -22.91 4.94
C LEU A 184 -18.59 -22.13 6.09
N ASP A 185 -19.70 -21.44 5.84
CA ASP A 185 -20.44 -20.69 6.88
C ASP A 185 -20.91 -21.61 8.01
N ARG A 186 -21.43 -22.80 7.67
CA ARG A 186 -21.84 -23.79 8.69
C ARG A 186 -20.66 -24.32 9.48
N LEU A 187 -19.51 -24.54 8.83
CA LEU A 187 -18.31 -24.99 9.51
C LEU A 187 -17.81 -23.93 10.51
N GLU A 188 -17.81 -22.66 10.12
CA GLU A 188 -17.45 -21.54 11.00
C GLU A 188 -18.40 -21.44 12.20
N GLN A 189 -19.71 -21.58 11.98
CA GLN A 189 -20.70 -21.60 13.08
C GLN A 189 -20.45 -22.71 14.09
N VAL A 190 -20.07 -23.92 13.63
CA VAL A 190 -19.74 -25.04 14.52
C VAL A 190 -18.48 -24.74 15.32
N GLN A 191 -17.42 -24.22 14.68
CA GLN A 191 -16.19 -23.83 15.37
C GLN A 191 -16.45 -22.76 16.44
N LEU A 192 -17.23 -21.73 16.12
CA LEU A 192 -17.64 -20.71 17.08
C LEU A 192 -18.43 -21.29 18.27
N ALA A 193 -19.32 -22.25 18.01
CA ALA A 193 -20.08 -22.92 19.06
C ALA A 193 -19.18 -23.76 19.99
N GLU A 194 -18.19 -24.46 19.43
CA GLU A 194 -17.18 -25.21 20.18
C GLU A 194 -16.34 -24.27 21.06
N ASP A 195 -15.83 -23.17 20.51
CA ASP A 195 -15.05 -22.18 21.25
C ASP A 195 -15.85 -21.55 22.39
N LEU A 196 -17.12 -21.19 22.14
CA LEU A 196 -18.02 -20.68 23.18
C LEU A 196 -18.31 -21.72 24.27
N ALA A 197 -18.41 -23.00 23.90
CA ALA A 197 -18.59 -24.08 24.88
C ALA A 197 -17.33 -24.25 25.76
N VAL A 198 -16.13 -24.17 25.17
CA VAL A 198 -14.85 -24.20 25.90
C VAL A 198 -14.75 -23.01 26.84
N GLN A 199 -15.06 -21.80 26.38
CA GLN A 199 -15.07 -20.59 27.23
C GLN A 199 -16.05 -20.71 28.40
N ARG A 200 -17.28 -21.20 28.14
CA ARG A 200 -18.27 -21.44 29.21
C ARG A 200 -17.79 -22.45 30.22
N GLN A 201 -17.15 -23.53 29.78
CA GLN A 201 -16.58 -24.55 30.66
C GLN A 201 -15.47 -23.95 31.53
N HIS A 202 -14.57 -23.15 30.95
CA HIS A 202 -13.50 -22.47 31.68
C HIS A 202 -14.07 -21.56 32.76
N PHE A 203 -15.03 -20.71 32.39
CA PHE A 203 -15.70 -19.80 33.31
C PHE A 203 -16.40 -20.54 34.46
N GLN A 204 -17.06 -21.67 34.16
CA GLN A 204 -17.68 -22.50 35.19
C GLN A 204 -16.65 -23.11 36.15
N LYS A 205 -15.52 -23.60 35.63
CA LYS A 205 -14.42 -24.13 36.45
C LYS A 205 -13.83 -23.05 37.36
N GLU A 206 -13.49 -21.89 36.82
CA GLU A 206 -12.98 -20.76 37.62
C GLU A 206 -13.96 -20.35 38.71
N LYS A 207 -15.26 -20.26 38.38
CA LYS A 207 -16.30 -19.96 39.36
C LYS A 207 -16.36 -21.02 40.46
N GLN A 208 -16.26 -22.30 40.11
CA GLN A 208 -16.23 -23.39 41.08
C GLN A 208 -14.99 -23.28 41.99
N GLU A 209 -13.80 -23.10 41.42
CA GLU A 209 -12.55 -22.91 42.16
C GLU A 209 -12.60 -21.72 43.11
N GLN A 210 -13.14 -20.58 42.66
CA GLN A 210 -13.37 -19.40 43.51
C GLN A 210 -14.33 -19.70 44.67
N THR A 211 -15.43 -20.40 44.40
CA THR A 211 -16.39 -20.77 45.46
C THR A 211 -15.78 -21.76 46.45
N GLU A 212 -14.96 -22.70 46.00
CA GLU A 212 -14.25 -23.63 46.86
C GLU A 212 -13.16 -22.93 47.69
N ALA A 213 -12.41 -22.01 47.09
CA ALA A 213 -11.43 -21.20 47.79
C ALA A 213 -12.08 -20.35 48.89
N TYR A 214 -13.22 -19.73 48.59
CA TYR A 214 -14.00 -18.98 49.57
C TYR A 214 -14.53 -19.86 50.70
N LYS A 215 -15.09 -21.04 50.39
CA LYS A 215 -15.52 -22.03 51.40
C LYS A 215 -14.36 -22.45 52.30
N LYS A 216 -13.20 -22.76 51.72
CA LYS A 216 -11.99 -23.12 52.47
C LYS A 216 -11.55 -21.98 53.41
N ALA A 217 -11.64 -20.73 52.97
CA ALA A 217 -11.34 -19.56 53.81
C ALA A 217 -12.32 -19.43 54.99
N LEU A 218 -13.63 -19.63 54.77
CA LEU A 218 -14.63 -19.63 55.84
C LEU A 218 -14.43 -20.80 56.82
N ASP A 219 -14.15 -22.00 56.31
CA ASP A 219 -13.85 -23.17 57.15
C ASP A 219 -12.60 -22.95 57.99
N PHE A 220 -11.58 -22.29 57.43
CA PHE A 220 -10.38 -21.88 58.17
C PHE A 220 -10.76 -20.90 59.30
N GLN A 221 -11.53 -19.84 59.00
CA GLN A 221 -12.00 -18.90 60.03
C GLN A 221 -12.80 -19.60 61.14
N ARG A 222 -13.59 -20.62 60.79
CA ARG A 222 -14.39 -21.39 61.77
C ARG A 222 -13.52 -22.34 62.61
N LYS A 223 -12.52 -23.00 62.01
CA LYS A 223 -11.58 -23.89 62.73
C LYS A 223 -10.66 -23.12 63.67
N TYR A 224 -10.17 -21.97 63.23
CA TYR A 224 -9.31 -21.08 63.99
C TYR A 224 -10.09 -19.94 64.63
N LYS A 225 -11.37 -20.18 64.96
CA LYS A 225 -12.21 -19.20 65.64
C LYS A 225 -11.50 -18.79 66.93
N PRO A 226 -11.10 -17.52 67.10
CA PRO A 226 -10.44 -17.07 68.32
C PRO A 226 -11.34 -17.44 69.50
N ARG A 227 -10.72 -17.94 70.58
CA ARG A 227 -11.44 -18.35 71.81
C ARG A 227 -12.47 -17.28 72.12
N GLN A 228 -13.72 -17.71 72.35
CA GLN A 228 -14.75 -16.78 72.81
C GLN A 228 -14.17 -16.03 74.01
N LEU A 229 -14.15 -14.70 73.91
CA LEU A 229 -13.84 -13.87 75.06
C LEU A 229 -14.72 -14.37 76.23
N PRO A 230 -14.18 -14.38 77.46
CA PRO A 230 -14.93 -14.81 78.63
C PRO A 230 -16.33 -14.20 78.60
N ALA A 231 -17.35 -14.99 78.96
CA ALA A 231 -18.71 -14.48 79.08
C ALA A 231 -18.66 -13.19 79.89
N SER A 232 -19.16 -12.09 79.31
CA SER A 232 -19.18 -10.78 79.97
C SER A 232 -19.87 -10.94 81.32
N VAL A 233 -19.08 -10.87 82.39
CA VAL A 233 -19.59 -10.77 83.75
C VAL A 233 -19.99 -9.31 83.93
N PRO A 234 -21.25 -9.02 84.29
CA PRO A 234 -21.68 -7.64 84.49
C PRO A 234 -21.01 -7.08 85.75
N ASP A 235 -19.92 -6.35 85.58
CA ASP A 235 -19.49 -5.39 86.59
C ASP A 235 -20.27 -4.10 86.33
N SER A 236 -21.27 -3.88 87.17
CA SER A 236 -22.20 -2.73 87.27
C SER A 236 -23.62 -2.94 86.73
N VAL A 237 -24.57 -2.37 87.49
CA VAL A 237 -26.02 -2.39 87.28
C VAL A 237 -26.46 -1.25 86.35
N GLU A 238 -25.52 -0.50 85.78
CA GLU A 238 -25.79 0.58 84.84
C GLU A 238 -25.53 0.14 83.40
N PRO A 239 -26.37 0.53 82.43
CA PRO A 239 -26.16 0.17 81.03
C PRO A 239 -24.92 0.92 80.50
N ILE A 240 -23.78 0.23 80.38
CA ILE A 240 -22.52 0.80 79.85
C ILE A 240 -22.63 1.11 78.34
N PHE A 241 -23.59 0.51 77.63
CA PHE A 241 -23.97 0.93 76.29
C PHE A 241 -25.39 1.47 76.30
N GLY A 242 -25.53 2.68 75.78
CA GLY A 242 -26.79 3.43 75.73
C GLY A 242 -27.94 2.60 75.15
N SER A 243 -29.12 2.85 75.71
CA SER A 243 -30.44 2.44 75.26
C SER A 243 -30.48 2.23 73.74
N SER A 244 -30.92 1.03 73.33
CA SER A 244 -30.93 0.63 71.93
C SER A 244 -31.79 1.53 71.05
N ASP A 245 -31.15 2.48 70.36
CA ASP A 245 -31.65 3.08 69.10
C ASP A 245 -31.50 2.08 67.93
N SER A 246 -31.83 0.80 68.13
CA SER A 246 -31.71 -0.25 67.12
C SER A 246 -32.92 -0.33 66.18
N LEU A 247 -34.07 0.23 66.58
CA LEU A 247 -35.28 0.26 65.77
C LEU A 247 -35.16 1.22 64.57
N GLY A 248 -34.48 2.37 64.72
CA GLY A 248 -34.25 3.32 63.61
C GLY A 248 -33.20 2.84 62.59
N ARG A 249 -32.10 2.24 63.08
CA ARG A 249 -30.98 1.80 62.22
C ARG A 249 -31.35 0.66 61.25
N THR A 250 -32.29 -0.21 61.60
CA THR A 250 -32.75 -1.26 60.68
C THR A 250 -33.61 -0.71 59.55
N GLU A 251 -34.36 0.36 59.79
CA GLU A 251 -35.18 1.02 58.77
C GLU A 251 -34.33 1.89 57.85
N GLU A 252 -33.33 2.60 58.40
CA GLU A 252 -32.29 3.30 57.64
C GLU A 252 -31.52 2.34 56.71
N GLN A 253 -31.10 1.16 57.21
CA GLN A 253 -30.43 0.16 56.38
C GLN A 253 -31.32 -0.39 55.25
N LYS A 254 -32.63 -0.56 55.48
CA LYS A 254 -33.57 -0.94 54.41
C LYS A 254 -33.73 0.16 53.38
N GLN A 255 -33.79 1.42 53.80
CA GLN A 255 -33.86 2.57 52.91
C GLN A 255 -32.58 2.71 52.06
N GLU A 256 -31.40 2.53 52.67
CA GLU A 256 -30.12 2.50 51.96
C GLU A 256 -30.06 1.37 50.94
N ALA A 257 -30.48 0.16 51.31
CA ALA A 257 -30.53 -0.98 50.39
C ALA A 257 -31.50 -0.74 49.21
N TYR A 258 -32.66 -0.12 49.48
CA TYR A 258 -33.63 0.25 48.46
C TYR A 258 -33.10 1.34 47.51
N ASN A 259 -32.40 2.34 48.06
CA ASN A 259 -31.77 3.40 47.27
C ASN A 259 -30.66 2.83 46.37
N LEU A 260 -29.82 1.97 46.92
CA LEU A 260 -28.74 1.30 46.18
C LEU A 260 -29.30 0.39 45.07
N TYR A 261 -30.40 -0.33 45.33
CA TYR A 261 -31.10 -1.10 44.30
C TYR A 261 -31.63 -0.19 43.17
N ASN A 262 -32.26 0.93 43.51
CA ASN A 262 -32.76 1.89 42.51
C ASN A 262 -31.63 2.51 41.69
N GLU A 263 -30.49 2.82 42.31
CA GLU A 263 -29.30 3.32 41.62
C GLU A 263 -28.73 2.28 40.66
N GLN A 264 -28.66 1.01 41.06
CA GLN A 264 -28.23 -0.07 40.18
C GLN A 264 -29.17 -0.24 38.97
N MET A 265 -30.48 -0.16 39.19
CA MET A 265 -31.47 -0.22 38.12
C MET A 265 -31.35 0.96 37.14
N LYS A 266 -31.13 2.18 37.66
CA LYS A 266 -30.88 3.38 36.84
C LYS A 266 -29.58 3.24 36.04
N ALA A 267 -28.49 2.82 36.69
CA ALA A 267 -27.21 2.61 36.02
C ALA A 267 -27.30 1.53 34.92
N ALA A 268 -28.06 0.45 35.15
CA ALA A 268 -28.31 -0.56 34.13
C ALA A 268 -29.15 0.00 32.96
N ALA A 269 -30.16 0.83 33.23
CA ALA A 269 -30.94 1.49 32.20
C ALA A 269 -30.09 2.48 31.38
N ASP A 270 -29.22 3.26 32.04
CA ASP A 270 -28.35 4.22 31.37
C ASP A 270 -27.29 3.52 30.52
N ARG A 271 -26.71 2.41 30.99
CA ARG A 271 -25.83 1.58 30.16
C ARG A 271 -26.53 1.09 28.89
N LYS A 272 -27.79 0.65 29.00
CA LYS A 272 -28.58 0.25 27.83
C LYS A 272 -28.86 1.42 26.88
N ARG A 273 -29.18 2.59 27.41
CA ARG A 273 -29.38 3.81 26.60
C ARG A 273 -28.11 4.19 25.85
N ILE A 274 -26.97 4.21 26.53
CA ILE A 274 -25.67 4.54 25.92
C ILE A 274 -25.31 3.52 24.85
N ALA A 275 -25.52 2.22 25.10
CA ALA A 275 -25.28 1.17 24.10
C ALA A 275 -26.12 1.40 22.83
N ILE A 276 -27.42 1.67 22.97
CA ILE A 276 -28.31 1.96 21.83
C ILE A 276 -27.85 3.22 21.09
N LEU A 277 -27.45 4.28 21.80
CA LEU A 277 -26.97 5.51 21.16
C LEU A 277 -25.67 5.28 20.39
N ASN A 278 -24.76 4.46 20.92
CA ASN A 278 -23.52 4.09 20.24
C ASN A 278 -23.81 3.26 18.99
N GLU A 279 -24.68 2.26 19.07
CA GLU A 279 -25.10 1.47 17.90
C GLU A 279 -25.71 2.35 16.80
N LEU A 280 -26.58 3.30 17.16
CA LEU A 280 -27.16 4.24 16.19
C LEU A 280 -26.12 5.17 15.56
N TYR A 281 -25.13 5.60 16.35
CA TYR A 281 -24.01 6.39 15.85
C TYR A 281 -23.15 5.60 14.87
N GLU A 282 -22.76 4.37 15.24
CA GLU A 282 -22.00 3.46 14.39
C GLU A 282 -22.73 3.19 13.07
N GLN A 283 -24.01 2.82 13.11
CA GLN A 283 -24.83 2.62 11.92
C GLN A 283 -24.86 3.84 11.00
N LYS A 284 -24.95 5.06 11.57
CA LYS A 284 -24.90 6.30 10.79
C LYS A 284 -23.53 6.49 10.13
N THR A 285 -22.45 6.26 10.87
CA THR A 285 -21.09 6.39 10.32
C THR A 285 -20.81 5.37 9.21
N GLU A 286 -21.30 4.14 9.36
CA GLU A 286 -21.21 3.10 8.34
C GLU A 286 -22.01 3.47 7.09
N SER A 287 -23.25 3.95 7.25
CA SER A 287 -24.07 4.43 6.14
C SER A 287 -23.38 5.56 5.37
N ASP A 288 -22.81 6.55 6.08
CA ASP A 288 -22.08 7.65 5.46
C ASP A 288 -20.82 7.15 4.71
N LEU A 289 -20.11 6.17 5.27
CA LEU A 289 -18.95 5.55 4.63
C LEU A 289 -19.35 4.82 3.34
N LEU A 290 -20.44 4.04 3.38
CA LEU A 290 -20.98 3.33 2.22
C LEU A 290 -21.42 4.30 1.12
N GLU A 291 -22.06 5.42 1.49
CA GLU A 291 -22.46 6.44 0.52
C GLU A 291 -21.24 7.09 -0.14
N ARG A 292 -20.19 7.42 0.64
CA ARG A 292 -18.92 7.93 0.10
C ARG A 292 -18.26 6.92 -0.83
N ASN A 293 -18.21 5.65 -0.45
CA ASN A 293 -17.64 4.58 -1.26
C ASN A 293 -18.39 4.43 -2.60
N ARG A 294 -19.73 4.37 -2.54
CA ARG A 294 -20.59 4.32 -3.74
C ARG A 294 -20.33 5.51 -4.67
N LYS A 295 -20.25 6.73 -4.13
CA LYS A 295 -19.93 7.94 -4.93
C LYS A 295 -18.53 7.86 -5.54
N SER A 296 -17.55 7.36 -4.80
CA SER A 296 -16.17 7.16 -5.29
C SER A 296 -16.13 6.17 -6.46
N LEU A 297 -16.80 5.02 -6.33
CA LEU A 297 -16.88 4.01 -7.39
C LEU A 297 -17.53 4.56 -8.66
N ILE A 298 -18.64 5.29 -8.53
CA ILE A 298 -19.30 5.93 -9.68
C ILE A 298 -18.35 6.92 -10.37
N ASN A 299 -17.62 7.72 -9.59
CA ASN A 299 -16.65 8.67 -10.14
C ASN A 299 -15.47 7.97 -10.82
N GLU A 300 -14.98 6.85 -10.28
CA GLU A 300 -13.92 6.07 -10.90
C GLU A 300 -14.37 5.46 -12.23
N HIS A 301 -15.60 4.92 -12.28
CA HIS A 301 -16.21 4.43 -13.52
C HIS A 301 -16.31 5.55 -14.56
N LYS A 302 -16.80 6.73 -14.15
CA LYS A 302 -16.87 7.92 -15.01
C LYS A 302 -15.49 8.31 -15.55
N LYS A 303 -14.48 8.41 -14.69
CA LYS A 303 -13.10 8.75 -15.09
C LYS A 303 -12.51 7.74 -16.07
N ARG A 304 -12.74 6.43 -15.84
CA ARG A 304 -12.29 5.37 -16.76
C ARG A 304 -12.94 5.51 -18.13
N TYR A 305 -14.24 5.78 -18.17
CA TYR A 305 -14.96 6.01 -19.42
C TYR A 305 -14.49 7.27 -20.14
N GLU A 306 -14.32 8.39 -19.43
CA GLU A 306 -13.78 9.64 -19.99
C GLU A 306 -12.37 9.45 -20.57
N ASN A 307 -11.51 8.68 -19.90
CA ASN A 307 -10.17 8.37 -20.38
C ASN A 307 -10.21 7.51 -21.65
N LEU A 308 -11.04 6.46 -21.68
CA LEU A 308 -11.24 5.64 -22.87
C LEU A 308 -11.75 6.46 -24.05
N GLN A 309 -12.72 7.34 -23.82
CA GLN A 309 -13.27 8.20 -24.86
C GLN A 309 -12.24 9.21 -25.36
N ARG A 310 -11.41 9.76 -24.47
CA ARG A 310 -10.29 10.63 -24.86
C ARG A 310 -9.30 9.89 -25.75
N ILE A 311 -8.88 8.69 -25.36
CA ILE A 311 -7.96 7.86 -26.16
C ILE A 311 -8.57 7.56 -27.53
N HIS A 312 -9.84 7.16 -27.57
CA HIS A 312 -10.53 6.87 -28.82
C HIS A 312 -10.54 8.08 -29.76
N LYS A 313 -10.89 9.25 -29.23
CA LYS A 313 -10.89 10.50 -30.00
C LYS A 313 -9.50 10.85 -30.53
N THR A 314 -8.45 10.73 -29.71
CA THR A 314 -7.08 11.01 -30.16
C THR A 314 -6.60 10.04 -31.23
N LEU A 315 -7.00 8.77 -31.17
CA LEU A 315 -6.66 7.78 -32.19
C LEU A 315 -7.42 8.03 -33.49
N GLU A 316 -8.68 8.45 -33.40
CA GLU A 316 -9.50 8.81 -34.55
C GLU A 316 -8.95 10.05 -35.27
N GLU A 317 -8.58 11.09 -34.51
CA GLU A 317 -7.89 12.28 -35.04
C GLU A 317 -6.58 11.90 -35.74
N ALA A 318 -5.70 11.13 -35.05
CA ALA A 318 -4.44 10.69 -35.64
C ALA A 318 -4.62 9.78 -36.86
N TRP A 319 -5.67 8.96 -36.89
CA TRP A 319 -5.99 8.14 -38.05
C TRP A 319 -6.43 8.99 -39.24
N ASN A 320 -7.29 9.98 -39.01
CA ASN A 320 -7.71 10.93 -40.05
C ASN A 320 -6.51 11.69 -40.61
N ASP A 321 -5.61 12.19 -39.75
CA ASP A 321 -4.38 12.86 -40.18
C ASP A 321 -3.51 11.94 -41.04
N ASN A 322 -3.34 10.68 -40.63
CA ASN A 322 -2.58 9.69 -41.41
C ASN A 322 -3.21 9.38 -42.77
N VAL A 323 -4.54 9.33 -42.86
CA VAL A 323 -5.25 9.14 -44.14
C VAL A 323 -4.98 10.32 -45.06
N ILE A 324 -5.06 11.56 -44.55
CA ILE A 324 -4.77 12.78 -45.31
C ILE A 324 -3.30 12.78 -45.78
N MET A 325 -2.37 12.47 -44.90
CA MET A 325 -0.93 12.41 -45.22
C MET A 325 -0.62 11.33 -46.26
N LYS A 326 -1.31 10.18 -46.21
CA LYS A 326 -1.18 9.14 -47.23
C LYS A 326 -1.71 9.63 -48.58
N GLN A 327 -2.88 10.25 -48.62
CA GLN A 327 -3.44 10.80 -49.87
C GLN A 327 -2.51 11.85 -50.50
N LEU A 328 -1.90 12.71 -49.70
CA LEU A 328 -0.87 13.67 -50.15
C LEU A 328 0.34 12.96 -50.75
N LYS A 329 0.90 11.95 -50.08
CA LYS A 329 2.02 11.16 -50.60
C LYS A 329 1.66 10.42 -51.88
N ASP A 330 0.49 9.78 -51.93
CA ASP A 330 0.02 9.05 -53.11
C ASP A 330 -0.20 10.03 -54.29
N TYR A 331 -0.68 11.25 -54.01
CA TYR A 331 -0.80 12.32 -55.01
C TYR A 331 0.57 12.77 -55.52
N GLU A 332 1.51 13.06 -54.62
CA GLU A 332 2.90 13.41 -54.96
C GLU A 332 3.54 12.31 -55.80
N GLU A 333 3.48 11.05 -55.38
CA GLU A 333 4.03 9.89 -56.10
C GLU A 333 3.40 9.72 -57.48
N ASN A 334 2.09 9.95 -57.61
CA ASN A 334 1.42 9.92 -58.91
C ASN A 334 1.87 11.08 -59.81
N GLN A 335 2.08 12.28 -59.27
CA GLN A 335 2.66 13.40 -60.02
C GLN A 335 4.11 13.10 -60.43
N TYR A 336 4.92 12.54 -59.53
CA TYR A 336 6.29 12.10 -59.83
C TYR A 336 6.31 11.04 -60.93
N SER A 337 5.40 10.06 -60.88
CA SER A 337 5.27 9.00 -61.90
C SER A 337 4.86 9.56 -63.26
N LYS A 338 3.93 10.53 -63.29
CA LYS A 338 3.47 11.19 -64.53
C LYS A 338 4.46 12.17 -65.12
N ALA A 339 5.28 12.82 -64.29
CA ALA A 339 6.27 13.80 -64.74
C ALA A 339 7.36 13.19 -65.62
N GLY A 340 7.50 11.85 -65.65
CA GLY A 340 8.43 11.14 -66.54
C GLY A 340 9.89 11.60 -66.41
N GLY A 341 10.21 12.27 -65.30
CA GLY A 341 11.48 12.97 -65.12
C GLY A 341 12.60 11.95 -64.93
N LEU A 342 13.64 12.02 -65.76
CA LEU A 342 14.89 11.34 -65.49
C LEU A 342 15.29 11.64 -64.04
N PHE A 343 15.46 10.61 -63.21
CA PHE A 343 15.96 10.76 -61.85
C PHE A 343 17.22 11.65 -61.89
N LEU A 344 17.49 12.43 -60.82
CA LEU A 344 18.74 13.22 -60.76
C LEU A 344 19.98 12.34 -61.04
N LEU A 345 19.91 11.07 -60.66
CA LEU A 345 20.89 10.02 -60.97
C LEU A 345 20.95 9.67 -62.47
N ASP A 346 19.81 9.63 -63.16
CA ASP A 346 19.72 9.38 -64.60
C ASP A 346 20.19 10.58 -65.44
N GLN A 347 20.03 11.81 -64.95
CA GLN A 347 20.62 12.99 -65.60
C GLN A 347 22.16 12.92 -65.62
N CYS A 348 22.76 12.28 -64.61
CA CYS A 348 24.20 12.06 -64.56
C CYS A 348 24.68 10.89 -65.43
N ASN A 349 23.79 10.08 -66.03
CA ASN A 349 24.18 9.00 -66.96
C ASN A 349 24.63 9.53 -68.33
N LYS A 350 24.31 10.79 -68.66
CA LYS A 350 24.78 11.47 -69.89
C LYS A 350 26.28 11.80 -69.86
N TYR A 351 26.90 11.79 -68.68
CA TYR A 351 28.31 12.13 -68.50
C TYR A 351 29.16 10.88 -68.27
N ARG A 352 30.23 10.68 -69.06
CA ARG A 352 31.18 9.58 -68.88
C ARG A 352 31.94 9.74 -67.57
N ARG A 353 31.67 8.86 -66.60
CA ARG A 353 32.39 8.82 -65.31
C ARG A 353 33.72 8.07 -65.44
N CYS A 354 34.81 8.62 -64.89
CA CYS A 354 36.09 7.93 -64.81
C CYS A 354 36.04 6.76 -63.80
N PHE A 355 37.04 5.86 -63.81
CA PHE A 355 37.06 4.67 -62.96
C PHE A 355 37.12 4.96 -61.45
N GLN A 356 37.58 6.14 -61.03
CA GLN A 356 37.53 6.54 -59.62
C GLN A 356 36.10 6.97 -59.20
N CYS A 357 35.37 7.66 -60.06
CA CYS A 357 34.00 8.11 -59.80
C CYS A 357 32.94 6.98 -59.88
N LYS A 358 33.33 5.78 -60.33
CA LYS A 358 32.49 4.55 -60.32
C LYS A 358 32.60 3.75 -59.02
N ARG A 359 33.48 4.15 -58.08
CA ARG A 359 33.56 3.51 -56.75
C ARG A 359 32.35 3.87 -55.92
N ARG A 360 31.86 2.93 -55.10
CA ARG A 360 30.75 3.17 -54.17
C ARG A 360 31.15 4.27 -53.17
N LEU A 361 30.26 5.22 -52.90
CA LEU A 361 30.46 6.31 -51.93
C LEU A 361 30.65 5.81 -50.49
N SER A 362 30.34 4.55 -50.21
CA SER A 362 30.58 3.89 -48.92
C SER A 362 32.00 3.35 -48.74
N ASN A 363 32.89 3.53 -49.72
CA ASN A 363 34.27 3.07 -49.64
C ASN A 363 35.15 4.13 -48.95
N SER A 364 35.13 4.15 -47.62
CA SER A 364 36.16 4.80 -46.81
C SER A 364 37.40 3.92 -46.82
N GLY A 365 38.38 4.26 -47.66
CA GLY A 365 39.59 3.46 -47.89
C GLY A 365 40.25 2.98 -46.59
N GLN A 366 39.98 1.72 -46.22
CA GLN A 366 40.74 1.02 -45.19
C GLN A 366 42.05 0.59 -45.83
N THR A 367 43.14 1.28 -45.48
CA THR A 367 44.49 0.83 -45.79
C THR A 367 44.81 -0.36 -44.89
N ASN A 368 45.28 -1.46 -45.48
CA ASN A 368 45.78 -2.65 -44.79
C ASN A 368 47.13 -2.37 -44.09
N ILE A 369 47.16 -1.41 -43.15
CA ILE A 369 48.32 -1.16 -42.31
C ILE A 369 47.89 -1.51 -40.89
N TRP A 370 48.32 -2.68 -40.42
CA TRP A 370 48.09 -3.10 -39.05
C TRP A 370 48.90 -2.22 -38.10
N SER A 371 48.25 -1.72 -37.04
CA SER A 371 48.78 -0.77 -36.07
C SER A 371 49.84 -1.35 -35.10
N ASN A 372 50.57 -2.39 -35.49
CA ASN A 372 51.48 -3.13 -34.60
C ASN A 372 52.90 -3.32 -35.17
N SER A 373 53.41 -2.42 -36.02
CA SER A 373 54.84 -2.36 -36.31
C SER A 373 55.50 -1.29 -35.44
N PHE A 374 56.09 -1.71 -34.33
CA PHE A 374 57.02 -0.91 -33.54
C PHE A 374 58.21 -0.51 -34.42
N ILE A 375 58.40 0.80 -34.60
CA ILE A 375 59.62 1.34 -35.19
C ILE A 375 60.67 1.37 -34.08
N THR A 376 61.57 0.38 -34.05
CA THR A 376 62.81 0.49 -33.28
C THR A 376 63.73 1.49 -33.97
N THR A 377 63.92 2.65 -33.34
CA THR A 377 64.99 3.58 -33.68
C THR A 377 66.33 2.94 -33.33
N GLY A 378 67.05 2.48 -34.35
CA GLY A 378 68.44 2.07 -34.24
C GLY A 378 69.36 3.28 -34.15
N THR A 379 70.30 3.19 -33.23
CA THR A 379 71.43 4.07 -32.95
C THR A 379 72.30 4.38 -34.17
N ASN A 380 72.78 5.63 -34.24
CA ASN A 380 74.20 5.97 -34.39
C ASN A 380 74.51 7.14 -33.46
#